data_AF-A0A1F7G8C2-F1
#
_entry.id   AF-A0A1F7G8C2-F1
#
_cell.length_a   1.000
_cell.length_b   1.000
_cell.length_c   1.000
_cell.angle_alpha   90.00
_cell.angle_beta   90.00
_cell.angle_gamma   90.00
#
_symmetry.space_group_name_H-M   'P 1'
#
loop_
_entity.id
_entity.type
_entity.pdbx_description
1 polymer ?
#
loop_
_entity_poly.entity_id
_entity_poly.type
_entity_poly.pdbx_seq_one_letter_code
_entity_poly.pdbx_strand_id
1 'polypeptide(L)'
;MEKKLYLATAVMVFVLLSLIIILSVLSSKKKTATSEINQTDDMATTQLQDESLPVLQNQADGTTEETVNKSYPPPESPEYAAREFYKWYNGHPDPLGSGAFKNSPYVSTGFKETLEDFIILGDYKENDPVLNCIGVTDSPKTLVPQAATFDAAKLKATVILQEEIGEKRDLYRVILINENSKWLVKDFYCAF
;
A
#
# COMPACT_ATOMS: atom_id res chain seq x y z
N MET A 1 14.10 -29.47 -52.03
CA MET A 1 13.95 -28.29 -51.15
C MET A 1 13.27 -28.65 -49.83
N GLU A 2 12.32 -29.57 -49.86
CA GLU A 2 11.48 -29.98 -48.71
C GLU A 2 12.25 -30.58 -47.52
N LYS A 3 13.25 -31.45 -47.73
CA LYS A 3 14.03 -32.06 -46.63
C LYS A 3 14.75 -31.06 -45.74
N LYS A 4 15.20 -29.92 -46.30
CA LYS A 4 15.88 -28.85 -45.53
C LYS A 4 14.88 -28.03 -44.69
N LEU A 5 13.65 -27.90 -45.17
CA LEU A 5 12.56 -27.22 -44.47
C LEU A 5 12.06 -28.04 -43.27
N TYR A 6 11.95 -29.37 -43.42
CA TYR A 6 11.62 -30.28 -42.31
C TYR A 6 12.71 -30.32 -41.24
N LEU A 7 13.98 -30.25 -41.64
CA LEU A 7 15.09 -30.21 -40.69
C LEU A 7 15.12 -28.88 -39.90
N ALA A 8 14.89 -27.75 -40.58
CA ALA A 8 14.84 -26.43 -39.93
C ALA A 8 13.66 -26.31 -38.95
N THR A 9 12.49 -26.82 -39.32
CA THR A 9 11.30 -26.83 -38.45
C THR A 9 11.47 -27.75 -37.25
N ALA A 10 12.05 -28.95 -37.43
CA ALA A 10 12.34 -29.87 -36.34
C ALA A 10 13.35 -29.29 -35.32
N VAL A 11 14.39 -28.61 -35.79
CA VAL A 11 15.38 -27.94 -34.92
C VAL A 11 14.73 -26.79 -34.14
N MET A 12 13.89 -25.97 -34.79
CA MET A 12 13.22 -24.85 -34.11
C MET A 12 12.26 -25.34 -33.01
N VAL A 13 11.51 -26.41 -33.26
CA VAL A 13 10.63 -27.04 -32.26
C VAL A 13 11.44 -27.62 -31.10
N PHE A 14 12.59 -28.25 -31.37
CA PHE A 14 13.45 -28.79 -30.32
C PHE A 14 14.05 -27.70 -29.43
N VAL A 15 14.47 -26.56 -30.01
CA VAL A 15 14.97 -25.40 -29.26
C VAL A 15 13.85 -24.80 -28.39
N LEU A 16 12.64 -24.64 -28.94
CA LEU A 16 11.47 -24.16 -28.18
C LEU A 16 11.12 -25.07 -27.00
N LEU A 17 11.08 -26.39 -27.21
CA LEU A 17 10.82 -27.35 -26.14
C LEU A 17 11.90 -27.32 -25.06
N SER A 18 13.17 -27.19 -25.45
CA SER A 18 14.29 -27.06 -24.52
C SER A 18 14.17 -25.81 -23.65
N LEU A 19 13.75 -24.68 -24.23
CA LEU A 19 13.56 -23.40 -23.53
C LEU A 19 12.43 -23.47 -22.50
N ILE A 20 11.32 -24.15 -22.85
CA ILE A 20 10.19 -24.38 -21.93
C ILE A 20 10.62 -25.24 -20.73
N ILE A 21 11.42 -26.28 -20.94
CA ILE A 21 11.92 -27.14 -19.86
C ILE A 21 12.83 -26.34 -18.92
N ILE A 22 13.73 -25.50 -19.45
CA ILE A 22 14.64 -24.66 -18.65
C ILE A 22 13.85 -23.67 -17.79
N LEU A 23 12.83 -23.00 -18.36
CA LEU A 23 11.93 -22.09 -17.63
C LEU A 23 11.16 -22.80 -16.50
N SER A 24 10.78 -24.06 -16.73
CA SER A 24 10.08 -24.89 -15.73
C SER A 24 10.96 -25.26 -14.54
N VAL A 25 12.25 -25.57 -14.79
CA VAL A 25 13.23 -25.88 -13.74
C VAL A 25 13.62 -24.63 -12.94
N LEU A 26 13.70 -23.46 -13.58
CA LEU A 26 13.97 -22.18 -12.91
C LEU A 26 12.82 -21.76 -11.97
N SER A 27 11.56 -22.01 -12.34
CA SER A 27 10.40 -21.75 -11.48
C SER A 27 10.28 -22.72 -10.30
N SER A 28 10.93 -23.88 -10.34
CA SER A 28 10.82 -24.91 -9.30
C SER A 28 11.78 -24.72 -8.11
N LYS A 29 12.72 -23.75 -8.16
CA LYS A 29 13.72 -23.52 -7.09
C LYS A 29 13.28 -22.57 -5.96
N LYS A 30 12.00 -22.26 -5.82
CA LYS A 30 11.48 -21.50 -4.65
C LYS A 30 10.62 -22.36 -3.73
N LYS A 31 11.21 -23.44 -3.18
CA LYS A 31 10.77 -24.03 -1.91
C LYS A 31 12.01 -24.59 -1.22
N THR A 32 12.37 -24.00 -0.07
CA THR A 32 12.77 -24.66 1.19
C THR A 32 13.46 -23.64 2.08
N ALA A 33 12.81 -23.26 3.19
CA ALA A 33 13.45 -22.91 4.45
C ALA A 33 12.40 -23.02 5.55
N THR A 34 12.17 -24.27 5.97
CA THR A 34 11.62 -24.59 7.29
C THR A 34 12.80 -24.58 8.26
N SER A 35 12.69 -23.83 9.37
CA SER A 35 13.50 -23.99 10.57
C SER A 35 12.59 -23.56 11.72
N GLU A 36 11.89 -24.54 12.28
CA GLU A 36 12.19 -25.22 13.54
C GLU A 36 11.83 -24.38 14.77
N ILE A 37 10.76 -24.87 15.40
CA ILE A 37 10.26 -24.54 16.72
C ILE A 37 11.33 -24.97 17.73
N ASN A 38 11.74 -24.08 18.63
CA ASN A 38 12.27 -24.49 19.92
C ASN A 38 11.52 -23.76 21.03
N GLN A 39 10.62 -24.53 21.63
CA GLN A 39 10.00 -24.31 22.91
C GLN A 39 11.01 -24.79 23.97
N THR A 40 11.41 -23.92 24.89
CA THR A 40 12.04 -24.33 26.15
C THR A 40 11.43 -23.51 27.27
N ASP A 41 10.95 -24.25 28.27
CA ASP A 41 10.32 -23.80 29.50
C ASP A 41 11.27 -23.05 30.45
N ASP A 42 10.62 -22.41 31.43
CA ASP A 42 11.06 -22.11 32.80
C ASP A 42 11.90 -20.85 33.11
N MET A 43 11.17 -19.90 33.71
CA MET A 43 11.33 -19.42 35.09
C MET A 43 12.67 -18.78 35.51
N ALA A 44 12.67 -17.45 35.63
CA ALA A 44 13.53 -16.73 36.57
C ALA A 44 12.87 -15.41 37.02
N THR A 45 12.38 -15.42 38.25
CA THR A 45 12.00 -14.26 39.07
C THR A 45 13.25 -13.48 39.52
N THR A 46 13.12 -12.15 39.73
CA THR A 46 13.92 -11.20 40.57
C THR A 46 14.50 -10.03 39.74
N GLN A 47 14.45 -8.75 40.10
CA GLN A 47 13.69 -7.90 41.03
C GLN A 47 13.91 -6.43 40.60
N LEU A 48 12.97 -5.55 41.00
CA LEU A 48 13.10 -4.11 41.28
C LEU A 48 13.56 -3.15 40.16
N GLN A 49 12.67 -2.24 39.74
CA GLN A 49 12.79 -0.82 40.13
C GLN A 49 11.49 -0.05 39.85
N ASP A 50 11.04 0.55 40.95
CA ASP A 50 9.94 1.49 41.11
C ASP A 50 10.41 2.85 40.59
N GLU A 51 9.82 3.37 39.51
CA GLU A 51 9.96 4.78 39.14
C GLU A 51 8.58 5.35 38.80
N SER A 52 8.03 5.99 39.83
CA SER A 52 6.88 6.88 39.91
C SER A 52 6.47 7.60 38.61
N LEU A 53 5.21 7.37 38.20
CA LEU A 53 4.42 8.29 37.37
C LEU A 53 3.82 9.39 38.27
N PRO A 54 3.89 10.69 37.92
CA PRO A 54 3.23 11.73 38.69
C PRO A 54 1.71 11.68 38.48
N VAL A 55 1.01 11.50 39.59
CA VAL A 55 -0.43 11.75 39.75
C VAL A 55 -0.68 13.27 39.64
N LEU A 56 -1.56 13.67 38.72
CA LEU A 56 -2.28 14.94 38.82
C LEU A 56 -3.78 14.64 38.72
N GLN A 57 -4.40 14.65 39.90
CA GLN A 57 -5.85 14.77 40.08
C GLN A 57 -6.29 16.16 39.61
N ASN A 58 -7.42 16.22 38.91
CA ASN A 58 -8.44 17.26 39.16
C ASN A 58 -9.82 16.76 38.69
N GLN A 59 -10.59 16.38 39.72
CA GLN A 59 -11.99 16.66 40.01
C GLN A 59 -12.94 17.14 38.89
N ALA A 60 -14.10 16.50 38.88
CA ALA A 60 -15.25 16.65 38.00
C ALA A 60 -15.79 18.08 37.82
N ASP A 61 -16.16 18.42 36.59
CA ASP A 61 -17.41 19.13 36.32
C ASP A 61 -17.99 18.61 34.99
N GLY A 62 -19.32 18.51 34.94
CA GLY A 62 -20.06 17.80 33.91
C GLY A 62 -20.10 18.56 32.58
N THR A 63 -19.63 17.93 31.51
CA THR A 63 -20.21 18.00 30.17
C THR A 63 -19.73 16.75 29.45
N THR A 64 -20.63 15.84 29.09
CA THR A 64 -20.31 14.72 28.19
C THR A 64 -20.10 15.27 26.79
N GLU A 65 -18.97 15.92 26.56
CA GLU A 65 -18.41 16.02 25.23
C GLU A 65 -17.79 14.67 24.94
N GLU A 66 -18.46 13.93 24.06
CA GLU A 66 -17.94 12.75 23.39
C GLU A 66 -16.59 13.16 22.76
N THR A 67 -15.53 12.96 23.53
CA THR A 67 -14.16 13.10 23.04
C THR A 67 -14.00 11.95 22.08
N VAL A 68 -14.36 12.18 20.83
CA VAL A 68 -13.97 11.30 19.72
C VAL A 68 -12.46 11.26 19.81
N ASN A 69 -11.94 10.21 20.45
CA ASN A 69 -10.53 9.95 20.56
C ASN A 69 -10.03 9.85 19.13
N LYS A 70 -9.52 10.95 18.58
CA LYS A 70 -8.93 11.03 17.25
C LYS A 70 -7.61 10.25 17.33
N SER A 71 -7.75 8.92 17.32
CA SER A 71 -6.63 8.00 17.30
C SER A 71 -5.97 8.17 15.94
N TYR A 72 -4.86 8.90 15.91
CA TYR A 72 -4.05 8.98 14.72
C TYR A 72 -3.48 7.58 14.44
N PRO A 73 -3.61 7.04 13.20
CA PRO A 73 -3.02 5.77 12.85
C PRO A 73 -1.51 5.76 13.14
N PRO A 74 -0.95 4.63 13.59
CA PRO A 74 0.47 4.49 13.86
C PRO A 74 1.32 4.85 12.63
N PRO A 75 2.48 5.51 12.77
CA PRO A 75 3.30 5.95 11.62
C PRO A 75 3.74 4.84 10.64
N GLU A 76 3.76 3.59 11.10
CA GLU A 76 4.16 2.42 10.29
C GLU A 76 2.97 1.61 9.76
N SER A 77 1.74 2.13 9.92
CA SER A 77 0.53 1.46 9.48
C SER A 77 0.16 1.80 8.02
N PRO A 78 -0.55 0.89 7.31
CA PRO A 78 -1.06 1.20 5.97
C PRO A 78 -2.05 2.37 5.97
N GLU A 79 -2.81 2.56 7.04
CA GLU A 79 -3.73 3.69 7.22
C GLU A 79 -2.98 5.03 7.23
N TYR A 80 -1.86 5.09 7.94
CA TYR A 80 -0.99 6.25 7.96
C TYR A 80 -0.41 6.52 6.57
N ALA A 81 0.11 5.49 5.90
CA ALA A 81 0.68 5.65 4.55
C ALA A 81 -0.37 6.15 3.52
N ALA A 82 -1.59 5.63 3.57
CA ALA A 82 -2.67 6.07 2.69
C ALA A 82 -3.05 7.54 2.94
N ARG A 83 -3.18 7.94 4.21
CA ARG A 83 -3.49 9.33 4.58
C ARG A 83 -2.38 10.28 4.16
N GLU A 84 -1.13 9.97 4.48
CA GLU A 84 -0.01 10.85 4.17
C GLU A 84 0.26 10.94 2.65
N PHE A 85 -0.04 9.87 1.89
CA PHE A 85 -0.02 9.94 0.42
C PHE A 85 -0.98 11.03 -0.09
N TYR A 86 -2.27 10.96 0.26
CA TYR A 86 -3.24 11.95 -0.23
C TYR A 86 -3.01 13.35 0.33
N LYS A 87 -2.51 13.47 1.57
CA LYS A 87 -2.12 14.76 2.14
C LYS A 87 -0.96 15.38 1.35
N TRP A 88 0.06 14.59 1.02
CA TRP A 88 1.16 15.03 0.17
C TRP A 88 0.66 15.39 -1.24
N TYR A 89 -0.17 14.53 -1.84
CA TYR A 89 -0.66 14.68 -3.20
C TYR A 89 -1.52 15.95 -3.36
N ASN A 90 -2.48 16.17 -2.46
CA ASN A 90 -3.33 17.36 -2.44
C ASN A 90 -2.55 18.65 -2.12
N GLY A 91 -1.45 18.54 -1.37
CA GLY A 91 -0.62 19.68 -0.99
C GLY A 91 0.44 20.07 -2.02
N HIS A 92 0.71 19.21 -3.01
CA HIS A 92 1.75 19.44 -4.00
C HIS A 92 1.15 20.03 -5.29
N PRO A 93 1.70 21.13 -5.83
CA PRO A 93 1.25 21.66 -7.12
C PRO A 93 1.60 20.66 -8.23
N ASP A 94 0.57 20.21 -8.96
CA ASP A 94 0.69 19.34 -10.15
C ASP A 94 1.65 18.12 -9.97
N PRO A 95 1.31 17.14 -9.12
CA PRO A 95 2.20 16.02 -8.82
C PRO A 95 2.57 15.18 -10.05
N LEU A 96 1.63 15.05 -11.00
CA LEU A 96 1.81 14.28 -12.24
C LEU A 96 2.57 15.09 -13.29
N GLY A 97 2.10 16.27 -13.67
CA GLY A 97 2.72 17.06 -14.74
C GLY A 97 4.13 17.53 -14.40
N SER A 98 4.43 17.76 -13.11
CA SER A 98 5.81 18.06 -12.67
C SER A 98 6.71 16.81 -12.54
N GLY A 99 6.14 15.60 -12.53
CA GLY A 99 6.86 14.36 -12.28
C GLY A 99 7.26 14.14 -10.81
N ALA A 100 6.76 14.94 -9.87
CA ALA A 100 7.11 14.85 -8.46
C ALA A 100 6.82 13.48 -7.84
N PHE A 101 5.81 12.76 -8.34
CA PHE A 101 5.47 11.41 -7.91
C PHE A 101 6.64 10.40 -8.06
N LYS A 102 7.57 10.62 -9.00
CA LYS A 102 8.75 9.75 -9.20
C LYS A 102 9.62 9.65 -7.94
N ASN A 103 9.70 10.73 -7.19
CA ASN A 103 10.48 10.83 -5.94
C ASN A 103 9.61 10.71 -4.69
N SER A 104 8.30 10.45 -4.84
CA SER A 104 7.40 10.33 -3.70
C SER A 104 7.80 9.16 -2.79
N PRO A 105 7.88 9.38 -1.46
CA PRO A 105 8.16 8.32 -0.51
C PRO A 105 6.94 7.42 -0.26
N TYR A 106 5.78 7.73 -0.83
CA TYR A 106 4.52 7.03 -0.56
C TYR A 106 4.06 6.14 -1.72
N VAL A 107 4.71 6.24 -2.88
CA VAL A 107 4.30 5.56 -4.12
C VAL A 107 5.24 4.38 -4.35
N SER A 108 4.67 3.18 -4.58
CA SER A 108 5.45 1.98 -4.88
C SER A 108 6.12 2.10 -6.25
N THR A 109 7.17 1.30 -6.48
CA THR A 109 7.90 1.33 -7.76
C THR A 109 6.95 1.03 -8.93
N GLY A 110 6.12 0.00 -8.81
CA GLY A 110 5.16 -0.36 -9.86
C GLY A 110 4.08 0.71 -10.08
N PHE A 111 3.62 1.38 -9.03
CA PHE A 111 2.61 2.42 -9.20
C PHE A 111 3.16 3.68 -9.87
N LYS A 112 4.46 3.99 -9.71
CA LYS A 112 5.11 5.07 -10.48
C LYS A 112 5.02 4.81 -11.98
N GLU A 113 5.14 3.57 -12.42
CA GLU A 113 4.99 3.23 -13.84
C GLU A 113 3.57 3.53 -14.32
N THR A 114 2.54 3.15 -13.55
CA THR A 114 1.14 3.47 -13.87
C THR A 114 0.88 4.98 -13.91
N LEU A 115 1.46 5.75 -12.98
CA LEU A 115 1.32 7.20 -12.99
C LEU A 115 2.03 7.86 -14.18
N GLU A 116 3.16 7.30 -14.64
CA GLU A 116 3.82 7.74 -15.87
C GLU A 116 2.94 7.48 -17.10
N ASP A 117 2.23 6.35 -17.15
CA ASP A 117 1.34 6.02 -18.26
C ASP A 117 0.19 7.06 -18.39
N PHE A 118 -0.40 7.52 -17.29
CA PHE A 118 -1.39 8.61 -17.33
C PHE A 118 -0.84 9.91 -17.94
N ILE A 119 0.45 10.18 -17.76
CA ILE A 119 1.11 11.35 -18.33
C ILE A 119 1.32 11.16 -19.83
N ILE A 120 1.80 9.99 -20.24
CA ILE A 120 2.04 9.65 -21.64
C ILE A 120 0.74 9.69 -22.45
N LEU A 121 -0.34 9.16 -21.89
CA LEU A 121 -1.67 9.16 -22.51
C LEU A 121 -2.33 10.54 -22.49
N GLY A 122 -1.88 11.43 -21.60
CA GLY A 122 -2.42 12.78 -21.43
C GLY A 122 -3.69 12.84 -20.60
N ASP A 123 -4.10 11.72 -19.99
CA ASP A 123 -5.34 11.59 -19.21
C ASP A 123 -5.41 12.59 -18.05
N TYR A 124 -4.26 12.95 -17.46
CA TYR A 124 -4.18 13.87 -16.32
C TYR A 124 -4.51 15.34 -16.64
N LYS A 125 -4.51 15.76 -17.91
CA LYS A 125 -4.58 17.19 -18.28
C LYS A 125 -5.96 17.80 -18.08
N GLU A 126 -7.00 17.02 -18.28
CA GLU A 126 -8.38 17.45 -18.08
C GLU A 126 -8.89 17.03 -16.70
N ASN A 127 -8.40 15.90 -16.19
CA ASN A 127 -8.81 15.33 -14.93
C ASN A 127 -7.67 14.55 -14.28
N ASP A 128 -7.24 14.93 -13.07
CA ASP A 128 -6.23 14.16 -12.35
C ASP A 128 -6.81 12.79 -11.94
N PRO A 129 -6.27 11.66 -12.45
CA PRO A 129 -6.83 10.34 -12.19
C PRO A 129 -6.83 9.98 -10.70
N VAL A 130 -5.88 10.49 -9.91
CA VAL A 130 -5.74 10.17 -8.48
C VAL A 130 -6.79 10.87 -7.61
N LEU A 131 -7.27 12.03 -8.06
CA LEU A 131 -8.19 12.88 -7.31
C LEU A 131 -9.62 12.84 -7.86
N ASN A 132 -9.82 12.43 -9.11
CA ASN A 132 -11.09 12.57 -9.77
C ASN A 132 -12.00 11.35 -9.61
N CYS A 133 -12.49 11.17 -8.38
CA CYS A 133 -13.52 10.19 -8.07
C CYS A 133 -14.93 10.79 -8.23
N ILE A 134 -15.89 10.04 -8.78
CA ILE A 134 -17.26 10.52 -9.06
C ILE A 134 -17.89 11.21 -7.83
N GLY A 135 -18.42 12.42 -8.03
CA GLY A 135 -19.02 13.22 -6.97
C GLY A 135 -18.01 13.88 -6.03
N VAL A 136 -16.71 13.85 -6.33
CA VAL A 136 -15.70 14.71 -5.72
C VAL A 136 -15.55 15.93 -6.65
N THR A 137 -16.13 17.06 -6.25
CA THR A 137 -16.06 18.32 -7.03
C THR A 137 -14.88 19.18 -6.65
N ASP A 138 -14.42 19.06 -5.40
CA ASP A 138 -13.22 19.70 -4.86
C ASP A 138 -12.35 18.63 -4.21
N SER A 139 -11.03 18.76 -4.31
CA SER A 139 -10.11 17.84 -3.63
C SER A 139 -10.38 17.87 -2.11
N PRO A 140 -10.71 16.73 -1.49
CA PRO A 140 -11.09 16.69 -0.09
C PRO A 140 -9.92 17.16 0.78
N LYS A 141 -10.17 18.20 1.57
CA LYS A 141 -9.12 18.83 2.40
C LYS A 141 -8.66 17.93 3.53
N THR A 142 -9.52 17.04 4.00
CA THR A 142 -9.17 16.14 5.10
C THR A 142 -9.83 14.79 4.92
N LEU A 143 -8.97 13.76 4.88
CA LEU A 143 -9.36 12.37 4.70
C LEU A 143 -9.06 11.58 5.96
N VAL A 144 -10.01 10.77 6.39
CA VAL A 144 -9.89 9.87 7.52
C VAL A 144 -9.79 8.43 6.99
N PRO A 145 -8.70 7.70 7.33
CA PRO A 145 -8.61 6.30 6.97
C PRO A 145 -9.48 5.43 7.89
N GLN A 146 -10.20 4.48 7.29
CA GLN A 146 -10.77 3.34 8.00
C GLN A 146 -9.68 2.29 8.29
N ALA A 147 -10.00 1.33 9.15
CA ALA A 147 -9.11 0.21 9.46
C ALA A 147 -8.75 -0.60 8.20
N ALA A 148 -7.48 -0.94 8.06
CA ALA A 148 -6.97 -1.68 6.92
C ALA A 148 -7.45 -3.13 6.91
N THR A 149 -7.81 -3.60 5.72
CA THR A 149 -8.02 -5.03 5.46
C THR A 149 -6.75 -5.61 4.84
N PHE A 150 -6.18 -6.65 5.47
CA PHE A 150 -4.96 -7.28 5.00
C PHE A 150 -5.23 -8.53 4.17
N ASP A 151 -4.32 -8.82 3.23
CA ASP A 151 -4.24 -10.17 2.68
C ASP A 151 -3.70 -11.17 3.72
N ALA A 152 -3.83 -12.46 3.44
CA ALA A 152 -3.42 -13.51 4.37
C ALA A 152 -1.91 -13.44 4.73
N ALA A 153 -1.08 -12.98 3.79
CA ALA A 153 0.36 -12.83 3.98
C ALA A 153 0.75 -11.54 4.71
N LYS A 154 -0.20 -10.61 4.94
CA LYS A 154 0.03 -9.26 5.46
C LYS A 154 1.05 -8.46 4.65
N LEU A 155 1.13 -8.74 3.34
CA LEU A 155 2.00 -8.01 2.40
C LEU A 155 1.21 -7.00 1.58
N LYS A 156 -0.12 -7.12 1.57
CA LYS A 156 -1.02 -6.15 0.94
C LYS A 156 -2.08 -5.71 1.93
N ALA A 157 -2.45 -4.44 1.83
CA ALA A 157 -3.51 -3.86 2.62
C ALA A 157 -4.44 -3.05 1.72
N THR A 158 -5.72 -2.99 2.08
CA THR A 158 -6.70 -2.09 1.49
C THR A 158 -7.19 -1.14 2.58
N VAL A 159 -7.10 0.16 2.31
CA VAL A 159 -7.57 1.22 3.20
C VAL A 159 -8.63 2.02 2.48
N ILE A 160 -9.76 2.27 3.15
CA ILE A 160 -10.78 3.18 2.63
C ILE A 160 -10.55 4.56 3.26
N LEU A 161 -10.51 5.60 2.43
CA LEU A 161 -10.43 6.99 2.88
C LEU A 161 -11.81 7.63 2.77
N GLN A 162 -12.28 8.18 3.89
CA GLN A 162 -13.53 8.92 4.01
C GLN A 162 -13.27 10.41 4.13
N GLU A 163 -14.22 11.24 3.73
CA GLU A 163 -14.18 12.67 4.05
C GLU A 163 -14.40 12.90 5.55
N GLU A 164 -13.58 13.75 6.17
CA GLU A 164 -13.74 14.07 7.61
C GLU A 164 -14.97 14.94 7.86
N ILE A 165 -15.28 15.84 6.92
CA ILE A 165 -16.29 16.89 7.07
C ILE A 165 -17.44 16.63 6.10
N GLY A 166 -18.68 16.72 6.59
CA GLY A 166 -19.88 16.51 5.78
C GLY A 166 -20.43 15.09 5.93
N GLU A 167 -21.04 14.57 4.86
CA GLU A 167 -21.47 13.17 4.82
C GLU A 167 -20.22 12.29 4.76
N LYS A 168 -20.04 11.42 5.77
CA LYS A 168 -18.92 10.46 5.88
C LYS A 168 -18.98 9.42 4.76
N ARG A 169 -18.67 9.86 3.55
CA ARG A 169 -18.70 9.07 2.32
C ARG A 169 -17.33 8.46 2.08
N ASP A 170 -17.33 7.18 1.72
CA ASP A 170 -16.13 6.49 1.24
C ASP A 170 -15.74 7.08 -0.12
N LEU A 171 -14.54 7.64 -0.23
CA LEU A 171 -14.08 8.28 -1.46
C LEU A 171 -13.11 7.40 -2.22
N TYR A 172 -12.06 6.96 -1.53
CA TYR A 172 -10.94 6.24 -2.14
C TYR A 172 -10.74 4.89 -1.47
N ARG A 173 -10.61 3.85 -2.27
CA ARG A 173 -10.09 2.55 -1.87
C ARG A 173 -8.63 2.50 -2.30
N VAL A 174 -7.73 2.64 -1.35
CA VAL A 174 -6.29 2.66 -1.57
C VAL A 174 -5.73 1.27 -1.36
N ILE A 175 -5.00 0.75 -2.35
CA ILE A 175 -4.30 -0.52 -2.27
C ILE A 175 -2.85 -0.24 -1.93
N LEU A 176 -2.37 -0.82 -0.84
CA LEU A 176 -1.00 -0.69 -0.37
C LEU A 176 -0.28 -2.03 -0.44
N ILE A 177 1.02 -1.95 -0.68
CA ILE A 177 1.94 -3.09 -0.61
C ILE A 177 3.05 -2.79 0.41
N ASN A 178 3.48 -3.82 1.13
CA ASN A 178 4.63 -3.72 2.01
C ASN A 178 5.91 -4.04 1.22
N GLU A 179 6.72 -3.02 0.97
CA GLU A 179 8.04 -3.13 0.33
C GLU A 179 9.10 -2.72 1.35
N ASN A 180 9.99 -3.64 1.72
CA ASN A 180 11.08 -3.40 2.69
C ASN A 180 10.59 -2.78 4.02
N SER A 181 9.54 -3.36 4.61
CA SER A 181 8.93 -2.89 5.86
C SER A 181 8.25 -1.53 5.77
N LYS A 182 7.91 -1.07 4.55
CA LYS A 182 7.22 0.19 4.31
C LYS A 182 5.95 -0.03 3.49
N TRP A 183 4.84 0.55 3.96
CA TRP A 183 3.60 0.58 3.19
C TRP A 183 3.66 1.66 2.13
N LEU A 184 3.47 1.25 0.87
CA LEU A 184 3.48 2.12 -0.29
C LEU A 184 2.20 1.92 -1.09
N VAL A 185 1.67 3.00 -1.64
CA VAL A 185 0.51 2.96 -2.54
C VAL A 185 0.89 2.23 -3.81
N LYS A 186 0.15 1.17 -4.08
CA LYS A 186 0.26 0.34 -5.27
C LYS A 186 -0.78 0.72 -6.32
N ASP A 187 -1.97 1.06 -5.87
CA ASP A 187 -3.11 1.36 -6.74
C ASP A 187 -4.19 2.07 -5.92
N PHE A 188 -5.19 2.63 -6.61
CA PHE A 188 -6.37 3.18 -5.97
C PHE A 188 -7.61 2.99 -6.86
N TYR A 189 -8.77 2.99 -6.24
CA TYR A 189 -10.06 3.02 -6.92
C TYR A 189 -10.99 3.98 -6.20
N CYS A 190 -12.02 4.43 -6.88
CA CYS A 190 -13.14 5.07 -6.20
C CYS A 190 -13.93 4.02 -5.40
N ALA A 191 -14.35 4.38 -4.19
CA ALA A 191 -14.85 3.41 -3.22
C ALA A 191 -16.37 3.12 -3.29
N PHE A 192 -17.10 3.84 -4.13
CA PHE A 192 -18.57 3.85 -4.24
C PHE A 192 -19.11 2.97 -5.38
#